data_AF-A0A645JK87-F1
#
_entry.id   AF-A0A645JK87-F1
#
_cell.length_a   1.000
_cell.length_b   1.000
_cell.length_c   1.000
_cell.angle_alpha   90.00
_cell.angle_beta   90.00
_cell.angle_gamma   90.00
#
_symmetry.space_group_name_H-M   'P 1'
#
loop_
_entity.id
_entity.type
_entity.pdbx_description
1 polymer ?
#
loop_
_entity_poly.entity_id
_entity_poly.type
_entity_poly.pdbx_seq_one_letter_code
_entity_poly.pdbx_strand_id
1 'polypeptide(L)'
;MANLGPIPQHKARADFSTGFMEVAAFEVLKNDGFPTVEEAAKAALESGADVTIICSTDDTYPEMVPPLARMIKAQNPQMKIILAGAPAKEFEASYREAGVDDFIHVKANCYQILSDLQDAKGMN
;
A
#
# COMPACT_ATOMS: atom_id res chain seq x y z
N MET A 1 -3.87 3.61 5.21
CA MET A 1 -2.76 2.66 5.47
C MET A 1 -3.31 1.27 5.72
N ALA A 2 -2.76 0.23 5.09
CA ALA A 2 -3.09 -1.18 5.38
C ALA A 2 -1.89 -1.83 6.10
N ASN A 3 -1.76 -1.53 7.39
CA ASN A 3 -0.69 -2.05 8.24
C ASN A 3 -1.06 -3.47 8.70
N LEU A 4 -0.15 -4.43 8.54
CA LEU A 4 -0.41 -5.83 8.87
C LEU A 4 0.60 -6.36 9.88
N GLY A 5 0.09 -7.10 10.87
CA GLY A 5 0.88 -7.61 11.99
C GLY A 5 1.09 -6.58 13.10
N PRO A 6 1.78 -6.94 14.20
CA PRO A 6 2.03 -6.06 15.34
C PRO A 6 2.85 -4.82 14.96
N ILE A 7 2.74 -3.75 15.77
CA ILE A 7 3.40 -2.46 15.54
C ILE A 7 4.89 -2.57 15.15
N PRO A 8 5.74 -3.35 15.85
CA PRO A 8 7.15 -3.46 15.48
C PRO A 8 7.39 -3.99 14.05
N GLN A 9 6.45 -4.76 13.51
CA GLN A 9 6.53 -5.35 12.17
C GLN A 9 6.29 -4.32 11.08
N HIS A 10 5.24 -3.50 11.21
CA HIS A 10 4.83 -2.58 10.15
C HIS A 10 5.30 -1.14 10.35
N LYS A 11 5.66 -0.73 11.58
CA LYS A 11 5.88 0.69 11.93
C LYS A 11 6.90 1.39 11.05
N ALA A 12 8.07 0.78 10.82
CA ALA A 12 9.12 1.42 10.01
C ALA A 12 8.63 1.72 8.58
N ARG A 13 7.85 0.82 7.99
CA ARG A 13 7.28 1.01 6.65
C ARG A 13 6.09 1.94 6.65
N ALA A 14 5.29 1.92 7.70
CA ALA A 14 4.18 2.86 7.86
C ALA A 14 4.69 4.30 7.99
N ASP A 15 5.73 4.52 8.80
CA ASP A 15 6.38 5.83 8.97
C ASP A 15 7.05 6.30 7.67
N PHE A 16 7.79 5.42 6.99
CA PHE A 16 8.39 5.72 5.67
C PHE A 16 7.32 6.11 4.65
N SER A 17 6.27 5.32 4.52
CA SER A 17 5.20 5.54 3.54
C SER A 17 4.42 6.81 3.84
N THR A 18 4.18 7.09 5.13
CA THR A 18 3.59 8.34 5.59
C THR A 18 4.42 9.53 5.11
N GLY A 19 5.72 9.55 5.44
CA GLY A 19 6.60 10.64 5.04
C GLY A 19 6.71 10.77 3.52
N PHE A 20 6.71 9.66 2.78
CA PHE A 20 6.72 9.64 1.32
C PHE A 20 5.49 10.35 0.73
N MET A 21 4.29 10.06 1.24
CA MET A 21 3.04 10.63 0.73
C MET A 21 2.82 12.08 1.17
N GLU A 22 3.23 12.43 2.40
CA GLU A 22 3.10 13.78 2.95
C GLU A 22 3.92 14.82 2.15
N VAL A 23 4.95 14.41 1.38
CA VAL A 23 5.70 15.32 0.48
C VAL A 23 4.79 16.00 -0.55
N ALA A 24 3.75 15.29 -1.03
CA ALA A 24 2.76 15.83 -1.96
C ALA A 24 1.44 16.21 -1.27
N ALA A 25 1.48 16.48 0.04
CA ALA A 25 0.35 16.92 0.84
C ALA A 25 -0.87 15.97 0.84
N PHE A 26 -0.66 14.68 0.56
CA PHE A 26 -1.71 13.68 0.71
C PHE A 26 -2.07 13.50 2.19
N GLU A 27 -3.37 13.40 2.49
CA GLU A 27 -3.84 12.98 3.81
C GLU A 27 -3.58 11.49 4.00
N VAL A 28 -2.88 11.12 5.08
CA VAL A 28 -2.55 9.73 5.39
C VAL A 28 -3.37 9.24 6.58
N LEU A 29 -4.32 8.35 6.31
CA LEU A 29 -5.12 7.68 7.34
C LEU A 29 -4.29 6.56 8.02
N LYS A 30 -3.74 6.87 9.20
CA LYS A 30 -2.90 5.97 10.02
C LYS A 30 -3.75 5.04 10.89
N ASN A 31 -3.16 3.91 11.31
CA ASN A 31 -3.72 2.96 12.27
C ASN A 31 -2.59 2.14 12.91
N ASP A 32 -2.93 1.39 13.97
CA ASP A 32 -1.99 0.59 14.77
C ASP A 32 -1.81 -0.86 14.26
N GLY A 33 -2.28 -1.16 13.04
CA GLY A 33 -2.22 -2.49 12.44
C GLY A 33 -3.53 -3.27 12.53
N PHE A 34 -3.71 -4.17 11.56
CA PHE A 34 -4.80 -5.13 11.52
C PHE A 34 -4.29 -6.54 11.81
N PRO A 35 -5.07 -7.34 12.57
CA PRO A 35 -4.72 -8.72 12.89
C PRO A 35 -4.86 -9.65 11.67
N THR A 36 -5.70 -9.28 10.69
CA THR A 36 -6.01 -10.11 9.53
C THR A 36 -6.03 -9.31 8.23
N VAL A 37 -5.86 -10.02 7.12
CA VAL A 37 -5.95 -9.45 5.76
C VAL A 37 -7.37 -8.94 5.49
N GLU A 38 -8.39 -9.65 5.98
CA GLU A 38 -9.79 -9.32 5.81
C GLU A 38 -10.14 -7.99 6.49
N GLU A 39 -9.65 -7.78 7.72
CA GLU A 39 -9.84 -6.52 8.45
C GLU A 39 -9.11 -5.36 7.78
N ALA A 40 -7.88 -5.58 7.29
CA ALA A 40 -7.15 -4.57 6.53
C ALA A 40 -7.85 -4.20 5.22
N ALA A 41 -8.36 -5.19 4.48
CA ALA A 41 -9.10 -4.98 3.24
C ALA A 41 -10.38 -4.18 3.50
N LYS A 42 -11.15 -4.57 4.53
CA LYS A 42 -12.36 -3.88 4.94
C LYS A 42 -12.07 -2.42 5.30
N ALA A 43 -11.08 -2.17 6.15
CA ALA A 43 -10.73 -0.81 6.56
C ALA A 43 -10.24 0.04 5.37
N ALA A 44 -9.47 -0.54 4.44
CA ALA A 44 -9.05 0.17 3.22
C ALA A 44 -10.27 0.58 2.38
N LEU A 45 -11.24 -0.32 2.18
CA LEU A 45 -12.45 -0.04 1.41
C LEU A 45 -13.38 0.97 2.10
N GLU A 46 -13.59 0.82 3.42
CA GLU A 46 -14.43 1.72 4.21
C GLU A 46 -13.85 3.13 4.35
N SER A 47 -12.53 3.27 4.23
CA SER A 47 -11.87 4.58 4.32
C SER A 47 -12.25 5.55 3.20
N GLY A 48 -12.75 5.04 2.08
CA GLY A 48 -13.00 5.84 0.87
C GLY A 48 -11.73 6.43 0.24
N ALA A 49 -10.54 6.01 0.69
CA ALA A 49 -9.28 6.48 0.15
C ALA A 49 -9.05 6.01 -1.29
N ASP A 50 -8.41 6.86 -2.08
CA ASP A 50 -8.08 6.53 -3.46
C ASP A 50 -6.88 5.60 -3.59
N VAL A 51 -6.01 5.63 -2.58
CA VAL A 51 -4.77 4.87 -2.52
C VAL A 51 -4.71 4.14 -1.20
N THR A 52 -4.35 2.86 -1.24
CA THR A 52 -3.99 2.09 -0.05
C THR A 52 -2.53 1.66 -0.15
N ILE A 53 -1.83 1.72 0.98
CA ILE A 53 -0.43 1.32 1.08
C ILE A 53 -0.31 0.16 2.05
N ILE A 54 0.16 -0.98 1.56
CA ILE A 54 0.39 -2.19 2.34
C ILE A 54 1.74 -2.09 3.05
N CYS A 55 1.72 -2.20 4.38
CA CYS A 55 2.92 -2.11 5.23
C CYS A 55 3.03 -3.31 6.16
N SER A 56 4.11 -4.09 6.02
CA SER A 56 4.47 -5.19 6.92
C SER A 56 5.97 -5.53 6.76
N THR A 57 6.39 -6.78 6.97
CA THR A 57 7.77 -7.26 6.69
C THR A 57 7.83 -8.06 5.39
N ASP A 58 9.02 -8.14 4.78
CA ASP A 58 9.21 -8.92 3.53
C ASP A 58 8.88 -10.39 3.72
N ASP A 59 9.20 -10.95 4.89
CA ASP A 59 8.93 -12.34 5.22
C ASP A 59 7.43 -12.69 5.22
N THR A 60 6.56 -11.71 5.46
CA THR A 60 5.11 -11.94 5.57
C THR A 60 4.33 -11.54 4.31
N TYR A 61 4.94 -10.76 3.43
CA TYR A 61 4.29 -10.31 2.19
C TYR A 61 3.83 -11.42 1.24
N PRO A 62 4.58 -12.53 1.02
CA PRO A 62 4.14 -13.60 0.13
C PRO A 62 2.77 -14.17 0.48
N GLU A 63 2.47 -14.23 1.78
CA GLU A 63 1.22 -14.77 2.30
C GLU A 63 0.11 -13.70 2.35
N MET A 64 0.46 -12.44 2.64
CA MET A 64 -0.52 -11.40 2.92
C MET A 64 -0.87 -10.50 1.73
N VAL A 65 0.09 -10.18 0.86
CA VAL A 65 -0.10 -9.20 -0.22
C VAL A 65 -1.08 -9.70 -1.29
N PRO A 66 -0.93 -10.92 -1.84
CA PRO A 66 -1.86 -11.40 -2.86
C PRO A 66 -3.33 -11.45 -2.42
N PRO A 67 -3.70 -12.03 -1.25
CA PRO A 67 -5.10 -12.05 -0.83
C PRO A 67 -5.62 -10.64 -0.54
N LEU A 68 -4.83 -9.77 0.12
CA LEU A 68 -5.24 -8.39 0.41
C LEU A 68 -5.55 -7.61 -0.88
N ALA A 69 -4.62 -7.64 -1.84
CA ALA A 69 -4.77 -6.91 -3.09
C ALA A 69 -6.00 -7.39 -3.88
N ARG A 70 -6.20 -8.71 -3.97
CA ARG A 70 -7.36 -9.30 -4.65
C ARG A 70 -8.68 -8.92 -3.98
N MET A 71 -8.75 -8.95 -2.65
CA MET A 71 -9.96 -8.57 -1.91
C MET A 71 -10.34 -7.10 -2.14
N ILE A 72 -9.35 -6.21 -2.15
CA ILE A 72 -9.56 -4.80 -2.42
C ILE A 72 -10.00 -4.59 -3.86
N LYS A 73 -9.26 -5.12 -4.85
CA LYS A 73 -9.59 -4.95 -6.27
C LYS A 73 -10.92 -5.57 -6.67
N ALA A 74 -11.36 -6.64 -6.00
CA ALA A 74 -12.67 -7.25 -6.25
C ALA A 74 -13.83 -6.31 -5.91
N GLN A 75 -13.66 -5.42 -4.93
CA GLN A 75 -14.71 -4.48 -4.49
C GLN A 75 -14.48 -3.06 -5.03
N ASN A 76 -13.23 -2.64 -5.18
CA ASN A 76 -12.85 -1.36 -5.76
C ASN A 76 -11.64 -1.53 -6.70
N PRO A 77 -11.89 -1.86 -7.99
CA PRO A 77 -10.83 -2.02 -8.99
C PRO A 77 -9.99 -0.75 -9.20
N GLN A 78 -10.55 0.43 -8.90
CA GLN A 78 -9.94 1.73 -9.15
C GLN A 78 -9.00 2.18 -8.02
N MET A 79 -9.16 1.65 -6.80
CA MET A 79 -8.27 1.99 -5.69
C MET A 79 -6.85 1.58 -6.04
N LYS A 80 -5.90 2.53 -5.96
CA LYS A 80 -4.48 2.24 -6.20
C LYS A 80 -3.89 1.51 -5.02
N ILE A 81 -3.23 0.39 -5.28
CA ILE A 81 -2.60 -0.45 -4.26
C ILE A 81 -1.09 -0.31 -4.39
N ILE A 82 -0.46 0.23 -3.36
CA ILE A 82 0.99 0.38 -3.29
C ILE A 82 1.53 -0.56 -2.21
N LEU A 83 2.64 -1.23 -2.48
CA LEU A 83 3.37 -2.00 -1.48
C LEU A 83 4.58 -1.20 -0.97
N ALA A 84 4.72 -1.09 0.34
CA ALA A 84 5.91 -0.50 0.95
C ALA A 84 7.05 -1.52 0.99
N GLY A 85 8.06 -1.33 0.15
CA GLY A 85 9.20 -2.22 0.00
C GLY A 85 9.51 -2.53 -1.46
N ALA A 86 10.69 -3.10 -1.69
CA ALA A 86 11.05 -3.68 -2.97
C ALA A 86 10.88 -5.20 -2.86
N PRO A 87 9.86 -5.81 -3.51
CA PRO A 87 9.65 -7.24 -3.41
C PRO A 87 10.83 -8.01 -4.02
N ALA A 88 11.05 -9.24 -3.54
CA ALA A 88 11.97 -10.14 -4.21
C ALA A 88 11.45 -10.43 -5.63
N LYS A 89 12.36 -10.63 -6.60
CA LYS A 89 12.02 -10.72 -8.03
C LYS A 89 11.02 -11.84 -8.33
N GLU A 90 11.09 -12.92 -7.58
CA GLU A 90 10.20 -14.07 -7.66
C GLU A 90 8.76 -13.77 -7.22
N PHE A 91 8.53 -12.74 -6.39
CA PHE A 91 7.21 -12.36 -5.89
C PHE A 91 6.61 -11.14 -6.61
N GLU A 92 7.43 -10.31 -7.25
CA GLU A 92 6.95 -9.10 -7.92
C GLU A 92 5.82 -9.39 -8.93
N ALA A 93 6.00 -10.42 -9.76
CA ALA A 93 5.02 -10.80 -10.77
C ALA A 93 3.68 -11.23 -10.12
N SER A 94 3.73 -11.99 -9.02
CA SER A 94 2.50 -12.45 -8.34
C SER A 94 1.78 -11.31 -7.63
N TYR A 95 2.51 -10.31 -7.11
CA TYR A 95 1.92 -9.12 -6.51
C TYR A 95 1.26 -8.22 -7.56
N ARG A 96 1.91 -8.05 -8.71
CA ARG A 96 1.34 -7.32 -9.86
C ARG A 96 0.07 -8.00 -10.36
N GLU A 97 0.08 -9.33 -10.54
CA GLU A 97 -1.08 -10.11 -10.95
C GLU A 97 -2.23 -10.03 -9.92
N ALA A 98 -1.90 -9.97 -8.63
CA ALA A 98 -2.89 -9.79 -7.57
C ALA A 98 -3.51 -8.39 -7.53
N GLY A 99 -2.93 -7.41 -8.22
CA GLY A 99 -3.45 -6.06 -8.35
C GLY A 99 -2.65 -4.97 -7.63
N VAL A 100 -1.40 -5.22 -7.24
CA VAL A 100 -0.50 -4.16 -6.75
C VAL A 100 -0.09 -3.26 -7.92
N ASP A 101 -0.45 -1.98 -7.83
CA ASP A 101 -0.21 -0.95 -8.84
C ASP A 101 1.20 -0.36 -8.76
N ASP A 102 1.80 -0.25 -7.57
CA ASP A 102 3.17 0.27 -7.43
C ASP A 102 3.92 -0.18 -6.17
N PHE A 103 5.23 0.13 -6.16
CA PHE A 103 6.14 -0.18 -5.05
C PHE A 103 6.86 1.09 -4.60
N ILE A 104 6.85 1.39 -3.30
CA ILE A 104 7.61 2.51 -2.72
C ILE A 104 8.74 1.99 -1.85
N HIS A 105 9.94 2.50 -2.10
CA HIS A 105 11.16 2.15 -1.35
C HIS A 105 12.19 3.27 -1.49
N VAL A 106 13.30 3.18 -0.76
CA VAL A 106 14.34 4.23 -0.70
C VAL A 106 15.03 4.57 -2.04
N LYS A 107 14.82 3.76 -3.08
CA LYS A 107 15.35 3.99 -4.44
C LYS A 107 14.24 4.33 -5.45
N ALA A 108 12.99 4.42 -5.01
CA ALA A 108 11.85 4.73 -5.88
C ALA A 108 11.91 6.21 -6.29
N ASN A 109 11.48 6.51 -7.52
CA ASN A 109 11.35 7.90 -7.97
C ASN A 109 10.12 8.52 -7.32
N CYS A 110 10.33 9.14 -6.15
CA CYS A 110 9.28 9.76 -5.34
C CYS A 110 8.47 10.79 -6.12
N TYR A 111 9.15 11.67 -6.85
CA TYR A 111 8.49 12.70 -7.65
C TYR A 111 7.53 12.09 -8.69
N GLN A 112 7.98 11.08 -9.44
CA GLN A 112 7.16 10.47 -10.48
C GLN A 112 5.89 9.83 -9.88
N ILE A 113 6.05 9.01 -8.84
CA ILE A 113 4.92 8.31 -8.22
C ILE A 113 3.90 9.31 -7.68
N LEU A 114 4.34 10.36 -6.98
CA LEU A 114 3.44 11.36 -6.42
C LEU A 114 2.80 12.25 -7.47
N SER A 115 3.51 12.55 -8.58
CA SER A 115 2.94 13.28 -9.71
C SER A 115 1.84 12.46 -10.38
N ASP A 116 2.10 11.19 -10.66
CA ASP A 116 1.14 10.30 -11.32
C ASP A 116 -0.14 10.14 -10.50
N LEU A 117 -0.02 10.08 -9.17
CA LEU A 117 -1.17 10.02 -8.27
C LEU A 117 -2.00 11.31 -8.27
N GLN A 118 -1.37 12.49 -8.32
CA GLN A 118 -2.07 13.78 -8.42
C GLN A 118 -2.73 13.96 -9.79
N ASP A 119 -2.04 13.58 -10.87
CA ASP A 119 -2.55 13.63 -12.24
C ASP A 119 -3.78 12.74 -12.40
N ALA A 120 -3.74 11.53 -11.83
CA ALA A 120 -4.89 10.62 -11.80
C ALA A 120 -6.11 11.20 -11.08
N LYS A 121 -5.94 12.25 -10.27
CA LYS A 121 -7.00 12.98 -9.58
C LYS A 121 -7.32 14.34 -10.17
N GLY A 122 -6.65 14.74 -11.25
CA GLY A 122 -6.84 16.04 -11.90
C GLY A 122 -6.43 17.22 -11.01
N MET A 123 -5.45 17.00 -10.13
CA MET A 123 -4.94 18.05 -9.22
C MET A 123 -3.83 18.91 -9.86
N ASN A 124 -3.40 18.58 -11.09
CA ASN A 124 -2.39 19.29 -11.88
C ASN A 124 -2.95 19.82 -13.20
#